data_AF-A0A382FTQ0-F1
#
_entry.id   AF-A0A382FTQ0-F1
#
_cell.length_a   1.000
_cell.length_b   1.000
_cell.length_c   1.000
_cell.angle_alpha   90.00
_cell.angle_beta   90.00
_cell.angle_gamma   90.00
#
_symmetry.space_group_name_H-M   'P 1'
#
loop_
_entity.id
_entity.type
_entity.pdbx_description
1 polymer ?
#
loop_
_entity_poly.entity_id
_entity_poly.type
_entity_poly.pdbx_seq_one_letter_code
_entity_poly.pdbx_strand_id
1 'polypeptide(L)' 'MKYAKYLPEKNRRETFKETVDRNKEMHKEKYPELADEIDSAYQYVYTKKVIPSMRSMQFAGTAIDVNPSRMFNCSYLPI' A
#
# COMPACT_ATOMS: atom_id res chain seq x y z
N MET A 1 -2.44 11.11 -9.87
CA MET A 1 -3.40 11.09 -8.73
C MET A 1 -4.16 9.76 -8.54
N LYS A 2 -3.88 8.67 -9.27
CA LYS A 2 -4.70 7.43 -9.21
C LYS A 2 -4.57 6.61 -7.90
N TYR A 3 -3.47 6.75 -7.15
CA TYR A 3 -3.21 5.99 -5.91
C TYR A 3 -3.46 6.80 -4.63
N ALA A 4 -3.44 8.12 -4.75
CA ALA A 4 -3.59 9.03 -3.61
C ALA A 4 -5.06 9.14 -3.21
N LYS A 5 -5.38 8.71 -1.98
CA LYS A 5 -6.71 8.86 -1.40
C LYS A 5 -6.98 10.32 -1.05
N TYR A 6 -8.24 10.71 -1.09
CA TYR A 6 -8.65 12.03 -0.60
C TYR A 6 -8.65 12.00 0.93
N LEU A 7 -8.10 13.04 1.55
CA LEU A 7 -8.07 13.25 2.99
C LEU A 7 -9.08 14.37 3.31
N PRO A 8 -10.32 14.03 3.75
CA PRO A 8 -11.35 15.03 4.01
C PRO A 8 -10.89 16.11 4.99
N GLU A 9 -10.25 15.70 6.08
CA GLU A 9 -9.69 16.56 7.13
C GLU A 9 -8.71 17.62 6.61
N LYS A 10 -7.95 17.30 5.55
CA LYS A 10 -6.94 18.19 4.97
C LYS A 10 -7.41 18.86 3.68
N ASN A 11 -8.64 18.58 3.23
CA ASN A 11 -9.22 19.04 1.97
C ASN A 11 -8.31 18.87 0.75
N ARG A 12 -7.52 17.79 0.71
CA ARG A 12 -6.56 17.48 -0.37
C ARG A 12 -6.35 15.98 -0.51
N ARG A 13 -5.65 15.56 -1.57
CA ARG A 13 -5.19 14.17 -1.70
C ARG A 13 -3.87 13.94 -0.96
N GLU A 14 -3.62 12.67 -0.63
CA GLU A 14 -2.34 12.20 -0.10
C GLU A 14 -1.16 12.66 -0.95
N THR A 15 -0.06 12.99 -0.26
CA THR A 15 1.28 13.08 -0.86
C THR A 15 1.82 11.68 -1.16
N PHE A 16 2.88 11.60 -1.97
CA PHE A 16 3.56 10.33 -2.22
C PHE A 16 3.98 9.64 -0.91
N LYS A 17 4.56 10.39 0.03
CA LYS A 17 4.98 9.86 1.33
C LYS A 17 3.78 9.31 2.11
N GLU A 18 2.68 10.05 2.22
CA GLU A 18 1.47 9.60 2.92
C GLU A 18 0.87 8.33 2.28
N THR A 19 0.86 8.22 0.95
CA THR A 19 0.41 7.00 0.26
C THR A 19 1.32 5.80 0.53
N VAL A 20 2.64 6.01 0.52
CA VAL A 20 3.62 4.95 0.82
C VAL A 20 3.54 4.54 2.29
N ASP A 21 3.39 5.49 3.21
CA ASP A 21 3.20 5.24 4.64
C ASP A 21 1.95 4.37 4.87
N ARG A 22 0.79 4.74 4.30
CA ARG A 22 -0.43 3.93 4.41
C ARG A 22 -0.24 2.49 3.88
N ASN A 23 0.52 2.34 2.79
CA ASN A 23 0.79 1.03 2.23
C ASN A 23 1.67 0.19 3.16
N LYS A 24 2.72 0.80 3.73
CA LYS A 24 3.62 0.18 4.70
C LYS A 24 2.90 -0.26 5.97
N GLU A 25 2.11 0.62 6.57
CA GLU A 25 1.42 0.32 7.83
C GLU A 25 0.47 -0.86 7.68
N MET A 26 -0.26 -0.98 6.57
CA MET A 26 -1.08 -2.17 6.28
C MET A 26 -0.25 -3.47 6.29
N HIS A 27 0.98 -3.45 5.76
CA HIS A 27 1.85 -4.62 5.80
C HIS A 27 2.37 -4.90 7.21
N LYS A 28 2.73 -3.87 7.98
CA LYS A 28 3.20 -4.01 9.38
C LYS A 28 2.09 -4.51 10.31
N GLU A 29 0.87 -4.02 10.15
CA GLU A 29 -0.30 -4.50 10.89
C GLU A 29 -0.56 -5.98 10.62
N LYS A 30 -0.35 -6.43 9.38
CA LYS A 30 -0.55 -7.83 8.99
C LYS A 30 0.58 -8.75 9.44
N TYR A 31 1.82 -8.26 9.43
CA TYR A 31 3.04 -9.02 9.71
C TYR A 31 3.92 -8.29 10.74
N PRO A 32 3.46 -8.18 12.00
CA PRO A 32 4.19 -7.45 13.04
C PRO A 32 5.57 -8.04 13.32
N GLU A 33 5.75 -9.34 13.11
CA GLU A 33 7.02 -10.04 13.26
C GLU A 33 8.07 -9.67 12.19
N LEU A 34 7.65 -9.04 11.09
CA LEU A 34 8.51 -8.57 9.99
C LEU A 34 8.61 -7.04 9.93
N ALA A 35 8.26 -6.34 11.01
CA ALA A 35 8.15 -4.89 11.01
C ALA A 35 9.46 -4.18 10.59
N ASP A 36 10.61 -4.68 11.05
CA ASP A 36 11.93 -4.10 10.78
C ASP A 36 12.35 -4.32 9.32
N GLU A 37 12.08 -5.50 8.77
CA GLU A 37 12.31 -5.84 7.37
C GLU A 37 11.42 -5.00 6.45
N ILE A 38 10.16 -4.81 6.83
CA ILE A 38 9.22 -3.94 6.11
C ILE A 38 9.72 -2.50 6.13
N ASP A 39 10.09 -1.95 7.28
CA ASP A 39 10.61 -0.59 7.38
C ASP A 39 11.89 -0.38 6.54
N SER A 40 12.77 -1.40 6.52
CA SER A 40 13.99 -1.42 5.72
C SER A 40 13.70 -1.45 4.21
N ALA A 41 12.78 -2.32 3.77
CA ALA A 41 12.37 -2.42 2.37
C ALA A 41 11.70 -1.14 1.87
N TYR A 42 10.90 -0.49 2.71
CA TYR A 42 10.19 0.73 2.33
C TYR A 42 11.11 1.94 2.15
N GLN A 43 12.34 1.94 2.69
CA GLN A 43 13.36 2.97 2.36
C GLN A 43 13.62 3.06 0.85
N TYR A 44 13.61 1.93 0.15
CA TYR A 44 13.76 1.88 -1.30
C TYR A 44 12.54 2.45 -2.03
N VAL A 45 11.34 2.32 -1.46
CA VAL A 45 10.12 2.91 -2.01
C VAL A 45 10.10 4.43 -1.82
N TYR A 46 10.47 4.93 -0.63
CA TYR A 46 10.55 6.37 -0.37
C TYR A 46 11.58 7.05 -1.28
N THR A 47 12.72 6.40 -1.52
CA THR A 47 13.76 6.86 -2.45
C THR A 47 13.47 6.56 -3.91
N LYS A 48 12.29 5.98 -4.22
CA LYS A 48 11.80 5.67 -5.58
C LYS A 48 12.71 4.73 -6.39
N LYS A 49 13.48 3.88 -5.70
CA LYS A 49 14.31 2.84 -6.32
C LYS A 49 13.50 1.62 -6.74
N VAL A 50 12.40 1.35 -6.04
CA VAL A 50 11.45 0.26 -6.33
C VAL A 50 10.02 0.77 -6.18
N ILE A 51 9.06 0.10 -6.83
CA ILE A 51 7.63 0.39 -6.68
C ILE A 51 6.88 -0.87 -6.25
N PRO A 52 5.99 -0.79 -5.25
CA PRO A 52 5.07 -1.88 -4.94
C PRO A 52 4.06 -2.08 -6.08
N SER A 53 3.29 -3.17 -5.98
CA SER A 53 2.09 -3.36 -6.80
C SER A 53 1.19 -2.12 -6.73
N MET A 54 0.79 -1.62 -7.91
CA MET A 54 -0.12 -0.48 -8.03
C MET A 54 -1.44 -0.70 -7.28
N ARG A 55 -1.95 -1.94 -7.29
CA ARG A 55 -3.16 -2.34 -6.56
C ARG A 55 -2.96 -2.27 -5.05
N SER A 56 -1.80 -2.71 -4.57
CA SER A 56 -1.44 -2.58 -3.15
C SER A 56 -1.45 -1.11 -2.72
N MET A 57 -0.78 -0.22 -3.45
CA MET A 57 -0.77 1.22 -3.14
C MET A 57 -2.17 1.86 -3.20
N GLN A 58 -2.97 1.50 -4.20
CA GLN A 58 -4.31 2.05 -4.40
C GLN A 58 -5.28 1.67 -3.26
N PHE A 59 -5.29 0.39 -2.87
CA PHE A 59 -6.31 -0.14 -1.95
C PHE A 59 -5.82 -0.33 -0.52
N ALA A 60 -4.54 -0.08 -0.21
CA ALA A 60 -4.00 -0.31 1.13
C ALA A 60 -4.83 0.28 2.28
N GLY A 61 -4.91 -0.51 3.37
CA GLY A 61 -5.81 -0.34 4.50
C GLY A 61 -7.14 -1.08 4.29
N THR A 62 -8.21 -0.51 4.85
CA THR A 62 -9.53 -1.14 5.02
C THR A 62 -10.09 -1.87 3.79
N ALA A 63 -9.84 -1.38 2.58
CA ALA A 63 -10.37 -2.03 1.39
C ALA A 63 -9.77 -3.43 1.17
N ILE A 64 -8.48 -3.61 1.45
CA ILE A 64 -7.80 -4.91 1.37
C ILE A 64 -8.18 -5.79 2.56
N ASP A 65 -8.34 -5.22 3.76
CA ASP A 65 -8.76 -5.97 4.96
C ASP A 65 -10.14 -6.60 4.77
N VAL A 66 -11.07 -5.86 4.16
CA VAL A 66 -12.42 -6.35 3.86
C VAL A 66 -12.40 -7.36 2.69
N ASN A 67 -11.57 -7.15 1.68
CA ASN A 67 -11.46 -8.06 0.53
C ASN A 67 -10.00 -8.17 0.04
N PRO A 68 -9.28 -9.23 0.47
CA PRO A 68 -7.86 -9.43 0.14
C PRO A 68 -7.60 -9.51 -1.37
N SER A 69 -8.57 -10.00 -2.15
CA SER A 69 -8.46 -10.11 -3.60
C SER A 69 -8.19 -8.77 -4.29
N ARG A 70 -8.53 -7.64 -3.63
CA ARG A 70 -8.24 -6.31 -4.16
C ARG A 70 -6.75 -6.00 -4.30
N MET A 71 -5.89 -6.71 -3.55
CA MET A 71 -4.43 -6.58 -3.61
C MET A 71 -3.85 -7.12 -4.92
N PHE A 72 -4.48 -8.14 -5.51
CA PHE A 72 -3.99 -8.80 -6.71
C PHE A 72 -4.52 -8.11 -7.97
N ASN A 73 -3.66 -7.99 -8.98
CA ASN A 73 -4.02 -7.43 -10.28
C ASN A 73 -4.30 -8.51 -11.32
N CYS A 74 -3.48 -9.56 -11.30
CA CYS A 74 -3.53 -10.66 -12.25
C CYS A 74 -3.94 -11.92 -11.50
N SER A 75 -4.84 -12.69 -12.10
CA SER A 75 -5.30 -13.97 -11.58
C SER A 75 -5.40 -14.96 -12.75
N TYR A 76 -5.18 -16.23 -12.48
CA TYR A 76 -5.31 -17.30 -13.45
C TYR A 76 -6.26 -18.38 -12.92
N LEU A 77 -7.11 -18.91 -13.78
CA LEU A 77 -7.99 -20.04 -13.48
C LEU A 77 -7.76 -21.10 -14.58
N PRO A 78 -7.16 -22.26 -14.25
CA PRO A 78 -7.11 -23.38 -15.18
C PRO A 78 -8.50 -24.00 -15.28
N ILE A 79 -9.07 -24.01 -16.48
CA ILE A 79 -10.31 -24.73 -16.84
C ILE A 79 -9.92 -25.90 -17.73
#